data_AF-A0A0J9SQ99-F1
#
_entry.id   AF-A0A0J9SQ99-F1
#
_cell.length_a   1.000
_cell.length_b   1.000
_cell.length_c   1.000
_cell.angle_alpha   90.00
_cell.angle_beta   90.00
_cell.angle_gamma   90.00
#
_symmetry.space_group_name_H-M   'P 1'
#
loop_
_entity.id
_entity.type
_entity.pdbx_description
1 polymer ?
#
loop_
_entity_poly.entity_id
_entity_poly.type
_entity_poly.pdbx_seq_one_letter_code
_entity_poly.pdbx_strand_id
1 'polypeptide(L)'
;MHFFVLPVLSKYNVIERDEEKYIILVARMKRMALSTRKKKHPRNTIKSKILKTRKRKRDYDEVYKDYLNQPDLPYDEDKKGGGQHKCYACDIYFINDDAKKQHEKTKKHKRRVKMLNTETPYTYKDALKAAEIAL
;
A
#
# COMPACT_ATOMS: atom_id res chain seq x y z
N MET A 1 51.00 -58.55 -17.92
CA MET A 1 49.72 -58.55 -17.19
C MET A 1 49.45 -57.13 -16.71
N HIS A 2 48.33 -56.55 -17.16
CA HIS A 2 47.61 -55.34 -16.72
C HIS A 2 48.38 -54.11 -16.21
N PHE A 3 48.35 -52.99 -16.94
CA PHE A 3 47.34 -51.91 -16.86
C PHE A 3 47.13 -51.37 -15.44
N PHE A 4 47.70 -50.19 -15.15
CA PHE A 4 46.96 -49.12 -14.50
C PHE A 4 47.49 -47.76 -15.00
N VAL A 5 46.64 -47.10 -15.78
CA VAL A 5 46.76 -45.70 -16.19
C VAL A 5 46.47 -44.84 -14.96
N LEU A 6 47.19 -43.73 -14.74
CA LEU A 6 46.69 -42.45 -14.20
C LEU A 6 47.83 -41.38 -14.24
N PRO A 7 47.50 -40.08 -14.30
CA PRO A 7 48.01 -39.17 -15.32
C PRO A 7 48.91 -38.04 -14.77
N VAL A 8 49.69 -37.47 -15.69
CA VAL A 8 50.06 -36.05 -15.80
C VAL A 8 50.82 -35.44 -14.60
N LEU A 9 52.15 -35.49 -14.75
CA LEU A 9 53.05 -34.45 -14.30
C LEU A 9 52.64 -33.09 -14.89
N SER A 10 52.29 -32.12 -14.07
CA SER A 10 52.49 -30.72 -14.42
C SER A 10 52.60 -29.83 -13.20
N LYS A 11 53.82 -29.83 -12.65
CA LYS A 11 54.60 -28.66 -12.26
C LYS A 11 54.00 -27.65 -11.27
N TYR A 12 54.90 -27.31 -10.34
CA TYR A 12 55.03 -26.08 -9.58
C TYR A 12 54.60 -26.13 -8.11
N ASN A 13 55.63 -26.48 -7.33
CA ASN A 13 55.89 -26.08 -5.96
C ASN A 13 55.40 -24.67 -5.62
N VAL A 14 54.67 -24.59 -4.50
CA VAL A 14 54.84 -23.67 -3.36
C VAL A 14 55.52 -22.32 -3.67
N ILE A 15 54.73 -21.25 -3.67
CA ILE A 15 55.20 -19.92 -3.22
C ILE A 15 54.13 -19.36 -2.26
N GLU A 16 54.51 -19.36 -1.00
CA GLU A 16 53.79 -18.82 0.14
C GLU A 16 53.91 -17.29 0.18
N ARG A 17 52.87 -16.64 0.74
CA ARG A 17 52.84 -15.27 1.29
C ARG A 17 52.83 -14.08 0.31
N ASP A 18 51.67 -13.44 0.25
CA ASP A 18 51.50 -11.98 0.38
C ASP A 18 50.00 -11.62 0.45
N GLU A 19 49.29 -12.08 1.50
CA GLU A 19 47.88 -11.73 1.72
C GLU A 19 47.66 -10.22 1.99
N GLU A 20 48.72 -9.47 2.29
CA GLU A 20 48.66 -8.05 2.62
C GLU A 20 48.29 -7.16 1.42
N LYS A 21 48.66 -7.54 0.20
CA LYS A 21 48.38 -6.74 -1.02
C LYS A 21 46.89 -6.74 -1.39
N TYR A 22 46.17 -7.82 -1.09
CA TYR A 22 44.72 -7.92 -1.39
C TYR A 22 43.88 -7.10 -0.41
N ILE A 23 44.30 -7.01 0.86
CA ILE A 23 43.62 -6.23 1.90
C ILE A 23 43.68 -4.71 1.60
N ILE A 24 44.81 -4.22 1.09
CA ILE A 24 45.02 -2.79 0.76
C ILE A 24 44.12 -2.34 -0.40
N LEU A 25 43.87 -3.19 -1.40
CA LEU A 25 42.98 -2.90 -2.53
C LEU A 25 41.50 -2.80 -2.11
N VAL A 26 41.04 -3.70 -1.23
CA VAL A 26 39.65 -3.68 -0.70
C VAL A 26 39.43 -2.47 0.23
N ALA A 27 40.46 -2.03 0.96
CA ALA A 27 40.39 -0.85 1.82
C ALA A 27 40.27 0.47 1.02
N ARG A 28 40.81 0.54 -0.20
CA ARG A 28 40.74 1.77 -1.04
C ARG A 28 39.39 1.98 -1.72
N MET A 29 38.58 0.93 -1.90
CA MET A 29 37.21 1.03 -2.45
C MET A 29 36.16 1.51 -1.43
N LYS A 30 36.45 1.46 -0.12
CA LYS A 30 35.53 1.87 0.96
C LYS A 30 35.50 3.37 1.28
N ARG A 31 36.00 4.24 0.39
CA ARG A 31 35.89 5.71 0.49
C ARG A 31 35.10 6.32 -0.66
N MET A 32 34.03 5.67 -1.10
CA MET A 32 32.98 6.41 -1.81
C MET A 32 32.28 7.30 -0.78
N ALA A 33 32.44 8.61 -0.91
CA ALA A 33 31.69 9.57 -0.12
C ALA A 33 30.19 9.26 -0.28
N LEU A 34 29.54 8.79 0.79
CA LEU A 34 28.09 8.74 0.87
C LEU A 34 27.59 10.14 0.50
N SER A 35 26.78 10.23 -0.55
CA SER A 35 26.26 11.48 -1.10
C SER A 35 25.87 12.44 0.03
N THR A 36 26.59 13.57 0.14
CA THR A 36 26.34 14.64 1.12
C THR A 36 25.10 15.46 0.77
N ARG A 37 24.15 14.87 0.04
CA ARG A 37 22.93 15.54 -0.37
C ARG A 37 22.13 15.83 0.89
N LYS A 38 22.13 17.10 1.32
CA LYS A 38 21.27 17.61 2.38
C LYS A 38 19.86 17.05 2.16
N LYS A 39 19.39 16.24 3.11
CA LYS A 39 18.05 15.66 3.08
C LYS A 39 17.07 16.82 3.02
N LYS A 40 16.41 17.02 1.87
CA LYS A 40 15.42 18.09 1.72
C LYS A 40 14.35 17.87 2.78
N HIS A 41 14.04 18.90 3.55
CA HIS A 41 12.96 18.82 4.53
C HIS A 41 11.66 18.55 3.76
N PRO A 42 10.95 17.44 4.02
CA PRO A 42 9.72 17.16 3.31
C PRO A 42 8.72 18.24 3.65
N ARG A 43 8.23 18.93 2.62
CA ARG A 43 7.20 19.96 2.79
C ARG A 43 5.93 19.26 3.29
N ASN A 44 5.43 19.63 4.47
CA ASN A 44 4.25 19.01 5.13
C ASN A 44 2.89 19.30 4.41
N THR A 45 2.93 19.47 3.09
CA THR A 45 1.79 19.79 2.21
C THR A 45 0.98 18.57 1.77
N ILE A 46 1.35 17.37 2.19
CA ILE A 46 0.65 16.14 1.76
C ILE A 46 -0.79 16.16 2.29
N LYS A 47 -1.00 16.56 3.56
CA LYS A 47 -2.33 16.67 4.16
C LYS A 47 -3.19 17.70 3.46
N SER A 48 -2.66 18.89 3.18
CA SER A 48 -3.42 19.94 2.48
C SER A 48 -3.77 19.61 1.03
N LYS A 49 -3.05 18.68 0.38
CA LYS A 49 -3.40 18.19 -0.96
C LYS A 49 -4.54 17.18 -0.98
N ILE A 50 -4.73 16.43 0.11
CA ILE A 50 -5.74 15.38 0.23
C ILE A 50 -7.03 15.94 0.84
N LEU A 51 -6.91 16.82 1.84
CA LEU A 51 -8.04 17.40 2.58
C LEU A 51 -8.76 18.55 1.85
N LYS A 52 -8.45 18.79 0.57
CA LYS A 52 -9.12 19.84 -0.21
C LYS A 52 -10.60 19.50 -0.41
N THR A 53 -11.47 20.50 -0.33
CA THR A 53 -12.93 20.33 -0.52
C THR A 53 -13.27 19.60 -1.82
N ARG A 54 -12.65 19.99 -2.94
CA ARG A 54 -12.84 19.33 -4.27
C ARG A 54 -12.44 17.85 -4.34
N LYS A 55 -11.75 17.31 -3.32
CA LYS A 55 -11.32 15.90 -3.24
C LYS A 55 -11.99 15.16 -2.08
N ARG A 56 -12.93 15.80 -1.39
CA ARG A 56 -13.66 15.14 -0.32
C ARG A 56 -14.42 13.95 -0.89
N LYS A 57 -14.40 12.89 -0.10
CA LYS A 57 -15.20 11.71 -0.34
C LYS A 57 -16.54 11.90 0.36
N ARG A 58 -17.51 11.06 0.01
CA ARG A 58 -18.78 10.99 0.72
C ARG A 58 -18.58 10.71 2.20
N ASP A 59 -19.43 11.30 3.01
CA ASP A 59 -19.36 11.20 4.45
C ASP A 59 -19.89 9.85 4.95
N TYR A 60 -19.54 9.52 6.20
CA TYR A 60 -19.75 8.19 6.74
C TYR A 60 -21.24 7.85 6.93
N ASP A 61 -22.06 8.83 7.30
CA ASP A 61 -23.50 8.73 7.50
C ASP A 61 -24.27 8.55 6.19
N GLU A 62 -23.86 9.22 5.11
CA GLU A 62 -24.39 9.00 3.77
C GLU A 62 -24.10 7.57 3.29
N VAL A 63 -22.85 7.13 3.44
CA VAL A 63 -22.43 5.77 3.06
C VAL A 63 -23.14 4.71 3.90
N TYR A 64 -23.40 4.98 5.18
CA TYR A 64 -24.15 4.09 6.06
C TYR A 64 -25.57 3.85 5.57
N LYS A 65 -26.29 4.90 5.15
CA LYS A 65 -27.64 4.79 4.57
C LYS A 65 -27.64 3.96 3.29
N ASP A 66 -26.70 4.23 2.38
CA ASP A 66 -26.54 3.45 1.15
C ASP A 66 -26.25 1.97 1.43
N TYR A 67 -25.43 1.69 2.44
CA TYR A 67 -25.04 0.32 2.81
C TYR A 67 -26.23 -0.51 3.30
N LEU A 68 -27.15 0.11 4.04
CA LEU A 68 -28.37 -0.54 4.53
C LEU A 68 -29.43 -0.69 3.44
N ASN A 69 -29.65 0.36 2.65
CA ASN A 69 -30.73 0.38 1.66
C ASN A 69 -30.40 -0.40 0.38
N GLN A 70 -29.10 -0.51 0.03
CA GLN A 70 -28.61 -1.15 -1.19
C GLN A 70 -29.43 -0.79 -2.44
N PRO A 71 -29.53 0.52 -2.77
CA PRO A 71 -30.37 0.97 -3.87
C PRO A 71 -29.90 0.42 -5.22
N ASP A 72 -30.83 0.20 -6.14
CA ASP A 72 -30.52 -0.19 -7.51
C ASP A 72 -29.64 0.85 -8.20
N LEU A 73 -28.65 0.36 -8.94
CA LEU A 73 -27.66 1.20 -9.61
C LEU A 73 -28.07 1.40 -11.07
N PRO A 74 -28.44 2.62 -11.49
CA PRO A 74 -28.68 2.90 -12.90
C PRO A 74 -27.38 2.79 -13.68
N TYR A 75 -27.50 2.39 -14.95
CA TYR A 75 -26.37 2.37 -15.86
C TYR A 75 -25.87 3.80 -16.12
N ASP A 76 -24.57 4.01 -15.93
CA ASP A 76 -23.95 5.33 -16.03
C ASP A 76 -22.55 5.18 -16.67
N GLU A 77 -22.40 5.74 -17.87
CA GLU A 77 -21.21 5.64 -18.70
C GLU A 77 -20.00 6.40 -18.13
N ASP A 78 -20.23 7.45 -17.34
CA ASP A 78 -19.16 8.24 -16.73
C ASP A 78 -18.48 7.47 -15.58
N LYS A 79 -19.16 6.45 -15.05
CA LYS A 79 -18.67 5.60 -13.97
C LYS A 79 -17.94 4.37 -14.51
N LYS A 80 -16.93 3.95 -13.78
CA LYS A 80 -16.20 2.70 -14.08
C LYS A 80 -17.17 1.52 -14.12
N GLY A 81 -17.04 0.68 -15.13
CA GLY A 81 -17.89 -0.51 -15.30
C GLY A 81 -19.37 -0.17 -15.48
N GLY A 82 -19.70 1.01 -16.03
CA GLY A 82 -21.09 1.42 -16.26
C GLY A 82 -21.88 1.66 -14.97
N GLY A 83 -21.19 1.86 -13.83
CA GLY A 83 -21.83 2.02 -12.52
C GLY A 83 -22.36 0.73 -11.87
N GLN A 84 -22.30 -0.41 -12.57
CA GLN A 84 -22.89 -1.69 -12.15
C GLN A 84 -22.16 -2.31 -10.94
N HIS A 85 -20.83 -2.28 -10.94
CA HIS A 85 -20.02 -2.97 -9.92
C HIS A 85 -19.58 -2.05 -8.79
N LYS A 86 -20.52 -1.64 -7.92
CA LYS A 86 -20.24 -0.79 -6.74
C LYS A 86 -20.04 -1.60 -5.46
N CYS A 87 -19.11 -1.17 -4.61
CA CYS A 87 -19.06 -1.56 -3.21
C CYS A 87 -19.72 -0.49 -2.34
N TYR A 88 -20.87 -0.81 -1.73
CA TYR A 88 -21.61 0.14 -0.89
C TYR A 88 -20.83 0.57 0.36
N ALA A 89 -20.11 -0.34 1.02
CA ALA A 89 -19.36 -0.02 2.22
C ALA A 89 -18.23 0.99 2.00
N CYS A 90 -17.51 0.89 0.88
CA CYS A 90 -16.34 1.73 0.59
C CYS A 90 -16.63 2.89 -0.36
N ASP A 91 -17.81 2.89 -0.99
CA ASP A 91 -18.19 3.80 -2.07
C ASP A 91 -17.17 3.86 -3.22
N ILE A 92 -16.88 2.70 -3.81
CA ILE A 92 -15.95 2.59 -4.95
C ILE A 92 -16.63 1.77 -6.04
N TYR A 93 -16.53 2.28 -7.27
CA TYR A 93 -16.94 1.59 -8.49
C TYR A 93 -15.76 0.82 -9.10
N PHE A 94 -16.04 -0.40 -9.55
CA PHE A 94 -15.10 -1.31 -10.18
C PHE A 94 -15.46 -1.53 -11.64
N ILE A 95 -14.50 -2.04 -12.42
CA ILE A 95 -14.70 -2.30 -13.85
C ILE A 95 -15.44 -3.62 -14.05
N ASN A 96 -15.09 -4.66 -13.28
CA ASN A 96 -15.65 -6.02 -13.37
C ASN A 96 -16.03 -6.54 -11.97
N ASP A 97 -16.89 -7.57 -11.93
CA ASP A 97 -17.27 -8.26 -10.68
C ASP A 97 -16.10 -8.90 -9.94
N ASP A 98 -15.13 -9.48 -10.66
CA ASP A 98 -13.98 -10.13 -10.02
C ASP A 98 -13.11 -9.14 -9.23
N ALA A 99 -12.97 -7.91 -9.74
CA ALA A 99 -12.26 -6.84 -9.04
C ALA A 99 -13.00 -6.42 -7.75
N LYS A 100 -14.34 -6.40 -7.78
CA LYS A 100 -15.17 -6.16 -6.58
C LYS A 100 -14.99 -7.29 -5.56
N LYS A 101 -15.06 -8.55 -5.98
CA LYS A 101 -14.84 -9.72 -5.11
C LYS A 101 -13.43 -9.73 -4.49
N GLN A 102 -12.41 -9.33 -5.25
CA GLN A 102 -11.05 -9.16 -4.71
C GLN A 102 -10.97 -8.03 -3.68
N HIS A 103 -11.64 -6.90 -3.92
CA HIS A 103 -11.72 -5.79 -2.98
C HIS A 103 -12.33 -6.20 -1.64
N GLU A 104 -13.41 -6.97 -1.66
CA GLU A 104 -14.12 -7.43 -0.45
C GLU A 104 -13.23 -8.29 0.47
N LYS A 105 -12.28 -9.03 -0.11
CA LYS A 105 -11.32 -9.84 0.66
C LYS A 105 -10.28 -9.01 1.39
N THR A 106 -10.04 -7.76 0.98
CA THR A 106 -8.98 -6.91 1.54
C THR A 106 -9.25 -6.47 2.98
N LYS A 107 -8.18 -6.27 3.77
CA LYS A 107 -8.27 -5.81 5.16
C LYS A 107 -8.99 -4.46 5.31
N LYS A 108 -8.80 -3.55 4.34
CA LYS A 108 -9.42 -2.21 4.36
C LYS A 108 -10.95 -2.31 4.29
N HIS A 109 -11.45 -3.14 3.37
CA HIS A 109 -12.89 -3.38 3.24
C HIS A 109 -13.45 -4.03 4.51
N LYS A 110 -12.82 -5.12 4.98
CA LYS A 110 -13.25 -5.81 6.21
C LYS A 110 -13.31 -4.88 7.42
N ARG A 111 -12.35 -3.96 7.57
CA ARG A 111 -12.38 -2.95 8.62
C ARG A 111 -13.57 -2.00 8.46
N ARG A 112 -13.83 -1.52 7.24
CA ARG A 112 -14.98 -0.63 6.94
C ARG A 112 -16.31 -1.29 7.26
N VAL A 113 -16.50 -2.54 6.85
CA VAL A 113 -17.72 -3.31 7.16
C VAL A 113 -17.91 -3.49 8.67
N LYS A 114 -16.83 -3.81 9.40
CA LYS A 114 -16.90 -3.86 10.87
C LYS A 114 -17.34 -2.54 11.49
N MET A 115 -16.77 -1.41 11.06
CA MET A 115 -17.19 -0.08 11.53
C MET A 115 -18.68 0.15 11.27
N LEU A 116 -19.15 -0.12 10.04
CA LEU A 116 -20.54 0.07 9.64
C LEU A 116 -21.51 -0.83 10.43
N ASN A 117 -21.08 -2.00 10.87
CA ASN A 117 -21.93 -2.92 11.64
C ASN A 117 -21.91 -2.62 13.14
N THR A 118 -20.82 -2.08 13.67
CA THR A 118 -20.65 -1.85 15.11
C THR A 118 -21.18 -0.49 15.56
N GLU A 119 -21.02 0.54 14.73
CA GLU A 119 -21.27 1.93 15.13
C GLU A 119 -22.42 2.53 14.32
N THR A 120 -23.41 3.12 15.01
CA THR A 120 -24.38 4.00 14.36
C THR A 120 -23.70 5.32 14.00
N PRO A 121 -23.98 5.90 12.82
CA PRO A 121 -23.36 7.15 12.40
C PRO A 121 -23.77 8.28 13.35
N TYR A 122 -22.80 9.12 13.72
CA TYR A 122 -23.05 10.30 14.53
C TYR A 122 -23.79 11.36 13.70
N THR A 123 -24.94 11.81 14.19
CA THR A 123 -25.78 12.78 13.49
C THR A 123 -25.80 14.13 14.18
N TYR A 124 -26.28 15.15 13.48
CA TYR A 124 -26.48 16.48 14.03
C TYR A 124 -27.39 16.49 15.28
N LYS A 125 -28.41 15.61 15.32
CA LYS A 125 -29.31 15.48 16.47
C LYS A 125 -28.58 14.99 17.71
N ASP A 126 -27.61 14.09 17.55
CA ASP A 126 -26.77 13.61 18.65
C ASP A 126 -25.89 14.73 19.20
N ALA A 127 -25.41 15.63 18.33
CA ALA A 127 -24.67 16.82 18.74
C ALA A 127 -25.51 17.80 19.54
N LEU A 128 -26.74 18.08 19.09
CA LEU A 128 -27.67 18.94 19.83
C LEU A 128 -28.04 18.36 21.19
N LYS A 129 -28.32 17.05 21.23
CA LYS A 129 -28.61 16.33 22.48
C LYS A 129 -27.44 16.38 23.45
N ALA A 130 -26.21 16.21 22.96
CA ALA A 130 -25.00 16.31 23.76
C ALA A 130 -24.74 17.76 24.26
N ALA A 131 -25.17 18.76 23.49
CA ALA A 131 -25.11 20.17 23.88
C ALA A 131 -26.29 20.61 24.75
N GLU A 132 -27.20 19.70 25.13
CA GLU A 132 -28.42 19.98 25.89
C GLU A 132 -29.36 20.98 25.20
N ILE A 133 -29.23 21.15 23.88
CA ILE A 133 -30.10 21.99 23.07
C ILE A 133 -31.24 21.08 22.60
N ALA A 134 -32.39 21.15 23.28
CA ALA A 134 -33.58 20.40 22.93
C ALA A 134 -34.21 20.93 21.63
N LEU A 135 -34.51 20.02 20.70
CA LEU A 135 -35.40 20.23 19.56
C LEU A 135 -36.81 19.77 19.91
#